data_AF-Q9FMQ9-F1
#
_entry.id   AF-Q9FMQ9-F1
#
_cell.length_a   1.000
_cell.length_b   1.000
_cell.length_c   1.000
_cell.angle_alpha   90.00
_cell.angle_beta   90.00
_cell.angle_gamma   90.00
#
_symmetry.space_group_name_H-M   'P 1'
#
loop_
_entity.id
_entity.type
_entity.pdbx_description
1 polymer ?
#
loop_
_entity_poly.entity_id
_entity_poly.type
_entity_poly.pdbx_seq_one_letter_code
_entity_poly.pdbx_strand_id
1 'polypeptide(L)'
;MEPNCVQFLENRTILVTGASGFLAKVLVERILRLQPNVKRLYLLVRASDKKSAEQRYDVALGINTFGAINVLNFAKKCVKPKLLLHVSTVYVCGERPGHIVEKHFAMGESLNGKNKVDINTERRLADQKSKQFKEQGCSEEETEQAMKDFGLKRARLYGWPNTYVFTKAMGEMLLGHYRETMPIVIIRPTIITSTFSDPFPGWIEGLKTVDSVIIFYGKGILKCFLVDQKTVCDIIPVDMVVNAMIAIAADHCHDSGSHTVYHVGSSNQNPVIYKQIYEMMSRYFMKSPLVGRNGMLIVPKVTRISTLARFRVYTNLRYKLPIQILGLLSVISLSQRDKFALHNRKFKMAMRLVKLYKPYVLFKGIFDDKNMETLRIKNEAKDMEKLFGTNPKCIDWEDYFMIRISLAS
;
A
#
# COMPACT_ATOMS: atom_id res chain seq x y z
N MET A 1 0.53 -32.67 20.12
CA MET A 1 1.02 -31.28 20.17
C MET A 1 0.59 -30.60 18.89
N GLU A 2 -0.06 -29.43 18.96
CA GLU A 2 -0.27 -28.63 17.74
C GLU A 2 1.10 -28.23 17.18
N PRO A 3 1.37 -28.44 15.87
CA PRO A 3 2.67 -28.12 15.31
C PRO A 3 2.96 -26.63 15.47
N ASN A 4 4.21 -26.30 15.81
CA ASN A 4 4.67 -24.92 15.77
C ASN A 4 4.63 -24.39 14.31
N CYS A 5 4.71 -23.08 14.06
CA CYS A 5 4.61 -22.55 12.70
C CYS A 5 5.70 -23.09 11.74
N VAL A 6 6.87 -23.49 12.25
CA VAL A 6 7.96 -24.08 11.46
C VAL A 6 7.62 -25.51 11.04
N GLN A 7 7.07 -26.32 11.95
CA GLN A 7 6.53 -27.65 11.70
C GLN A 7 5.29 -27.59 10.81
N PHE A 8 4.49 -26.53 10.92
CA PHE A 8 3.36 -26.30 10.02
C PHE A 8 3.81 -26.26 8.55
N LEU A 9 4.95 -25.63 8.25
CA LEU A 9 5.51 -25.51 6.90
C LEU A 9 6.12 -26.83 6.40
N GLU A 10 6.46 -27.75 7.29
CA GLU A 10 7.10 -29.02 6.96
C GLU A 10 6.19 -29.89 6.09
N ASN A 11 6.75 -30.43 5.02
CA ASN A 11 6.04 -31.29 4.06
C ASN A 11 4.76 -30.63 3.48
N ARG A 12 4.69 -29.29 3.46
CA ARG A 12 3.58 -28.54 2.83
C ARG A 12 3.85 -28.23 1.37
N THR A 13 2.77 -28.22 0.60
CA THR A 13 2.74 -27.65 -0.73
C THR A 13 2.13 -26.25 -0.64
N ILE A 14 2.89 -25.24 -1.06
CA ILE A 14 2.49 -23.83 -1.00
C ILE A 14 2.50 -23.24 -2.41
N LEU A 15 1.44 -22.53 -2.79
CA LEU A 15 1.40 -21.73 -4.01
C LEU A 15 1.46 -20.25 -3.62
N VAL A 16 2.45 -19.53 -4.13
CA VAL A 16 2.58 -18.08 -3.98
C VAL A 16 2.30 -17.40 -5.31
N THR A 17 1.27 -16.55 -5.33
CA THR A 17 0.98 -15.68 -6.47
C THR A 17 1.65 -14.32 -6.30
N GLY A 18 1.95 -13.64 -7.40
CA GLY A 18 2.66 -12.36 -7.33
C GLY A 18 4.08 -12.51 -6.78
N ALA A 19 4.73 -13.65 -7.02
CA ALA A 19 6.06 -14.00 -6.49
C ALA A 19 7.17 -13.00 -6.84
N SER A 20 7.00 -12.22 -7.91
CA SER A 20 7.92 -11.15 -8.30
C SER A 20 7.73 -9.84 -7.51
N GLY A 21 6.73 -9.75 -6.64
CA GLY A 21 6.43 -8.57 -5.84
C GLY A 21 7.20 -8.52 -4.52
N PHE A 22 7.36 -7.30 -4.00
CA PHE A 22 8.11 -6.99 -2.77
C PHE A 22 7.79 -7.90 -1.57
N LEU A 23 6.52 -7.99 -1.18
CA LEU A 23 6.10 -8.81 -0.05
C LEU A 23 6.33 -10.31 -0.30
N ALA A 24 6.06 -10.77 -1.53
CA ALA A 24 6.17 -12.19 -1.86
C ALA A 24 7.63 -12.67 -1.89
N LYS A 25 8.58 -11.81 -2.27
CA LYS A 25 10.02 -12.13 -2.20
C LYS A 25 10.46 -12.41 -0.76
N VAL A 26 10.09 -11.54 0.18
CA VAL A 26 10.40 -11.73 1.60
C VAL A 26 9.69 -12.96 2.14
N LEU A 27 8.45 -13.22 1.73
CA LEU A 27 7.72 -14.44 2.13
C LEU A 27 8.42 -15.72 1.67
N VAL A 28 8.79 -15.80 0.38
CA VAL A 28 9.46 -16.98 -0.19
C VAL A 28 10.80 -17.23 0.49
N GLU A 29 11.58 -16.17 0.64
CA GLU A 29 12.87 -16.19 1.32
C GLU A 29 12.69 -16.66 2.79
N ARG A 30 11.73 -16.09 3.52
CA ARG A 30 11.43 -16.46 4.92
C ARG A 30 11.00 -17.91 5.05
N ILE A 31 10.12 -18.41 4.17
CA ILE A 31 9.69 -19.82 4.19
C ILE A 31 10.88 -20.76 3.99
N LEU A 32 11.72 -20.48 2.98
CA LEU A 32 12.88 -21.33 2.66
C LEU A 32 13.94 -21.31 3.78
N ARG A 33 14.13 -20.17 4.46
CA ARG A 33 15.03 -20.09 5.61
C ARG A 33 14.48 -20.82 6.84
N LEU A 34 13.19 -20.64 7.14
CA LEU A 34 12.58 -21.21 8.35
C LEU A 34 12.41 -22.72 8.26
N GLN A 35 12.04 -23.24 7.08
CA GLN A 35 11.73 -24.64 6.90
C GLN A 35 12.24 -25.15 5.54
N PRO A 36 13.46 -25.70 5.49
CA PRO A 36 14.03 -26.25 4.26
C PRO A 36 13.27 -27.49 3.76
N ASN A 37 12.54 -28.21 4.64
CA ASN A 37 11.76 -29.40 4.28
C ASN A 37 10.33 -29.08 3.80
N VAL A 38 10.09 -27.87 3.28
CA VAL A 38 8.84 -27.58 2.56
C VAL A 38 8.74 -28.49 1.34
N LYS A 39 7.60 -29.17 1.14
CA LYS A 39 7.48 -30.23 0.11
C LYS A 39 7.64 -29.68 -1.29
N ARG A 40 6.85 -28.64 -1.61
CA ARG A 40 6.83 -27.98 -2.92
C ARG A 40 6.40 -26.53 -2.77
N LEU A 41 7.16 -25.62 -3.38
CA LEU A 41 6.80 -24.21 -3.47
C LEU A 41 6.55 -23.85 -4.94
N TYR A 42 5.29 -23.64 -5.29
CA TYR A 42 4.90 -23.20 -6.62
C TYR A 42 4.88 -21.67 -6.66
N LEU A 43 5.62 -21.08 -7.61
CA LEU A 43 5.69 -19.64 -7.79
C LEU A 43 5.05 -19.25 -9.11
N LEU A 44 3.92 -18.55 -9.07
CA LEU A 44 3.31 -18.00 -10.29
C LEU A 44 4.02 -16.69 -10.65
N VAL A 45 4.89 -16.75 -11.64
CA VAL A 45 5.62 -15.61 -12.18
C VAL A 45 4.88 -15.05 -13.39
N ARG A 46 4.66 -13.74 -13.40
CA ARG A 46 4.12 -12.98 -14.55
C ARG A 46 5.07 -11.84 -14.90
N ALA A 47 5.05 -11.41 -16.16
CA ALA A 47 5.74 -10.20 -16.59
C ALA A 47 5.31 -9.02 -15.70
N SER A 48 6.27 -8.21 -15.27
CA SER A 48 6.03 -7.13 -14.33
C SER A 48 5.20 -6.01 -14.96
N ASP A 49 4.10 -5.63 -14.33
CA ASP A 49 3.45 -4.33 -14.53
C ASP A 49 3.65 -3.50 -13.26
N LYS A 50 4.52 -2.48 -13.31
CA LYS A 50 5.09 -1.81 -12.12
C LYS A 50 4.17 -0.75 -11.48
N LYS A 51 2.94 -0.51 -11.96
CA LYS A 51 2.13 0.67 -11.54
C LYS A 51 0.79 0.35 -10.84
N SER A 52 0.79 -0.37 -9.72
CA SER A 52 -0.47 -0.81 -9.06
C SER A 52 -1.46 0.30 -8.67
N ALA A 53 -1.00 1.41 -8.09
CA ALA A 53 -1.89 2.49 -7.63
C ALA A 53 -2.47 3.34 -8.78
N GLU A 54 -1.75 3.40 -9.90
CA GLU A 54 -2.11 4.15 -11.11
C GLU A 54 -2.24 3.20 -12.30
N GLN A 55 -2.89 2.05 -12.10
CA GLN A 55 -3.23 1.13 -13.17
C GLN A 55 -4.48 1.59 -13.91
N ARG A 56 -4.57 1.25 -15.20
CA ARG A 56 -5.82 1.39 -15.95
C ARG A 56 -6.93 0.63 -15.24
N TYR A 57 -8.16 1.13 -15.30
CA TYR A 57 -9.25 0.57 -14.51
C TYR A 57 -9.58 -0.89 -14.85
N ASP A 58 -9.61 -1.22 -16.14
CA ASP A 58 -9.78 -2.58 -16.67
C ASP A 58 -8.69 -3.53 -16.16
N VAL A 59 -7.43 -3.09 -16.18
CA VAL A 59 -6.29 -3.85 -15.66
C VAL A 59 -6.39 -4.04 -14.15
N ALA A 60 -6.74 -2.99 -13.40
CA ALA A 60 -6.90 -3.05 -11.95
C ALA A 60 -8.02 -4.02 -11.52
N LEU A 61 -9.16 -4.01 -12.23
CA LEU A 61 -10.23 -5.01 -12.06
C LEU A 61 -9.72 -6.42 -12.36
N GLY A 62 -9.03 -6.61 -13.48
CA GLY A 62 -8.46 -7.91 -13.85
C GLY A 62 -7.49 -8.47 -12.82
N ILE A 63 -6.67 -7.63 -12.20
CA ILE A 63 -5.64 -8.05 -11.24
C ILE A 63 -6.21 -8.20 -9.82
N ASN A 64 -6.84 -7.16 -9.29
CA ASN A 64 -7.20 -7.10 -7.86
C ASN A 64 -8.58 -7.72 -7.58
N THR A 65 -9.50 -7.66 -8.55
CA THR A 65 -10.88 -8.15 -8.38
C THR A 65 -11.04 -9.55 -8.96
N PHE A 66 -10.91 -9.69 -10.29
CA PHE A 66 -11.08 -10.99 -10.95
C PHE A 66 -9.87 -11.91 -10.78
N GLY A 67 -8.68 -11.36 -10.51
CA GLY A 67 -7.53 -12.17 -10.12
C GLY A 67 -7.79 -12.94 -8.82
N ALA A 68 -8.48 -12.32 -7.85
CA ALA A 68 -8.84 -12.97 -6.60
C ALA A 68 -9.78 -14.16 -6.82
N ILE A 69 -10.81 -14.00 -7.66
CA ILE A 69 -11.75 -15.10 -7.95
C ILE A 69 -11.06 -16.24 -8.72
N ASN A 70 -10.13 -15.94 -9.62
CA ASN A 70 -9.37 -16.96 -10.33
C ASN A 70 -8.51 -17.80 -9.37
N VAL A 71 -7.87 -17.16 -8.39
CA VAL A 71 -7.09 -17.86 -7.36
C VAL A 71 -7.99 -18.70 -6.46
N LEU A 72 -9.16 -18.20 -6.07
CA LEU A 72 -10.14 -18.98 -5.30
C LEU A 72 -10.63 -20.20 -6.09
N ASN A 73 -10.99 -20.03 -7.37
CA ASN A 73 -11.41 -21.14 -8.23
C ASN A 73 -10.30 -22.18 -8.41
N PHE A 74 -9.04 -21.76 -8.49
CA PHE A 74 -7.90 -22.68 -8.50
C PHE A 74 -7.77 -23.41 -7.16
N ALA A 75 -7.86 -22.70 -6.04
CA ALA A 75 -7.75 -23.28 -4.70
C ALA A 75 -8.83 -24.35 -4.45
N LYS A 76 -10.08 -24.08 -4.88
CA LYS A 76 -11.20 -25.04 -4.78
C LYS A 76 -11.00 -26.32 -5.60
N LYS A 77 -10.19 -26.26 -6.67
CA LYS A 77 -9.85 -27.42 -7.51
C LYS A 77 -8.66 -28.22 -6.99
N CYS A 78 -7.95 -27.72 -5.97
CA CYS A 78 -6.85 -28.48 -5.36
C CYS A 78 -7.40 -29.70 -4.62
N VAL A 79 -6.64 -30.80 -4.60
CA VAL A 79 -7.11 -32.09 -4.02
C VAL A 79 -7.33 -32.01 -2.49
N LYS A 80 -6.54 -31.18 -1.80
CA LYS A 80 -6.62 -30.97 -0.34
C LYS A 80 -6.26 -29.51 0.02
N PRO A 81 -7.10 -28.53 -0.34
CA PRO A 81 -6.83 -27.15 0.00
C PRO A 81 -6.91 -26.98 1.51
N LYS A 82 -5.88 -26.37 2.11
CA LYS A 82 -5.84 -26.11 3.55
C LYS A 82 -6.30 -24.72 3.90
N LEU A 83 -5.90 -23.73 3.11
CA LEU A 83 -6.18 -22.33 3.35
C LEU A 83 -5.94 -21.52 2.07
N LEU A 84 -6.78 -20.53 1.81
CA LEU A 84 -6.46 -19.42 0.91
C LEU A 84 -6.21 -18.17 1.76
N LEU A 85 -4.96 -17.73 1.80
CA LEU A 85 -4.58 -16.47 2.42
C LEU A 85 -4.53 -15.37 1.36
N HIS A 86 -5.41 -14.38 1.47
CA HIS A 86 -5.51 -13.25 0.55
C HIS A 86 -4.91 -11.98 1.16
N VAL A 87 -4.01 -11.32 0.44
CA VAL A 87 -3.43 -10.03 0.86
C VAL A 87 -4.17 -8.87 0.19
N SER A 88 -4.82 -8.06 1.03
CA SER A 88 -5.51 -6.83 0.67
C SER A 88 -4.81 -5.62 1.29
N THR A 89 -5.54 -4.70 1.93
CA THR A 89 -5.00 -3.53 2.64
C THR A 89 -6.04 -2.99 3.61
N VAL A 90 -5.62 -2.41 4.73
CA VAL A 90 -6.55 -1.76 5.69
C VAL A 90 -7.35 -0.62 5.06
N TYR A 91 -6.79 0.05 4.04
CA TYR A 91 -7.37 1.23 3.41
C TYR A 91 -8.59 0.94 2.52
N VAL A 92 -9.02 -0.32 2.41
CA VAL A 92 -10.33 -0.67 1.85
C VAL A 92 -11.49 -0.04 2.65
N CYS A 93 -11.26 0.39 3.90
CA CYS A 93 -12.27 1.12 4.70
C CYS A 93 -12.55 2.55 4.21
N GLY A 94 -11.71 3.09 3.31
CA GLY A 94 -11.77 4.46 2.80
C GLY A 94 -11.23 5.52 3.77
N GLU A 95 -11.80 6.73 3.73
CA GLU A 95 -11.36 7.89 4.53
C GLU A 95 -12.11 8.03 5.88
N ARG A 96 -12.80 6.97 6.35
CA ARG A 96 -13.55 7.00 7.62
C ARG A 96 -12.59 7.15 8.82
N PRO A 97 -12.79 8.14 9.71
CA PRO A 97 -11.95 8.31 10.89
C PRO A 97 -12.40 7.37 12.02
N GLY A 98 -11.62 7.34 13.11
CA GLY A 98 -11.94 6.60 14.32
C GLY A 98 -11.38 5.19 14.34
N HIS A 99 -11.93 4.35 15.22
CA HIS A 99 -11.46 2.98 15.41
C HIS A 99 -12.10 2.05 14.38
N ILE A 100 -11.29 1.47 13.49
CA ILE A 100 -11.74 0.66 12.35
C ILE A 100 -11.59 -0.81 12.68
N VAL A 101 -12.72 -1.47 12.93
CA VAL A 101 -12.78 -2.89 13.31
C VAL A 101 -12.52 -3.84 12.13
N GLU A 102 -12.01 -5.02 12.44
CA GLU A 102 -11.80 -6.12 11.50
C GLU A 102 -13.15 -6.70 11.05
N LYS A 103 -13.60 -6.32 9.85
CA LYS A 103 -14.88 -6.78 9.28
C LYS A 103 -14.73 -7.12 7.79
N HIS A 104 -15.36 -8.22 7.37
CA HIS A 104 -15.49 -8.60 5.96
C HIS A 104 -16.51 -7.72 5.22
N PHE A 105 -16.37 -7.58 3.90
CA PHE A 105 -17.37 -6.92 3.07
C PHE A 105 -18.49 -7.87 2.67
N ALA A 106 -19.73 -7.38 2.70
CA ALA A 106 -20.84 -8.05 2.03
C ALA A 106 -20.79 -7.78 0.51
N MET A 107 -21.35 -8.71 -0.28
CA MET A 107 -21.45 -8.53 -1.74
C MET A 107 -22.25 -7.26 -2.07
N GLY A 108 -21.62 -6.35 -2.82
CA GLY A 108 -22.19 -5.08 -3.23
C GLY A 108 -22.21 -3.98 -2.16
N GLU A 109 -21.55 -4.18 -1.02
CA GLU A 109 -21.37 -3.12 -0.02
C GLU A 109 -20.60 -1.93 -0.61
N SER A 110 -21.03 -0.71 -0.27
CA SER A 110 -20.30 0.52 -0.60
C SER A 110 -19.98 1.31 0.66
N LEU A 111 -18.91 2.10 0.63
CA LEU A 111 -18.48 2.86 1.80
C LEU A 111 -19.41 4.02 2.14
N ASN A 112 -20.07 4.59 1.15
CA ASN A 112 -20.98 5.72 1.34
C ASN A 112 -22.45 5.30 1.56
N GLY A 113 -22.77 4.01 1.41
CA GLY A 113 -24.13 3.47 1.59
C GLY A 113 -25.17 3.95 0.57
N LYS A 114 -24.78 4.76 -0.43
CA LYS A 114 -25.73 5.38 -1.37
C LYS A 114 -26.16 4.43 -2.49
N ASN A 115 -25.21 3.66 -3.02
CA ASN A 115 -25.43 2.73 -4.13
C ASN A 115 -24.78 1.39 -3.81
N LYS A 116 -25.40 0.28 -4.24
CA LYS A 116 -24.74 -1.03 -4.20
C LYS A 116 -23.72 -1.14 -5.34
N VAL A 117 -22.60 -1.80 -5.07
CA VAL A 117 -21.59 -2.10 -6.10
C VAL A 117 -22.02 -3.34 -6.87
N ASP A 118 -22.30 -3.20 -8.16
CA ASP A 118 -22.43 -4.35 -9.07
C ASP A 118 -21.11 -4.56 -9.81
N ILE A 119 -20.35 -5.55 -9.35
CA ILE A 119 -18.99 -5.85 -9.84
C ILE A 119 -19.01 -6.30 -11.32
N ASN A 120 -20.06 -6.99 -11.75
CA ASN A 120 -20.20 -7.41 -13.15
C ASN A 120 -20.50 -6.20 -14.05
N THR A 121 -21.31 -5.25 -13.56
CA THR A 121 -21.52 -3.97 -14.24
C THR A 121 -20.24 -3.14 -14.31
N GLU A 122 -19.45 -3.08 -13.24
CA GLU A 122 -18.15 -2.39 -13.28
C GLU A 122 -17.21 -2.97 -14.34
N ARG A 123 -17.16 -4.30 -14.48
CA ARG A 123 -16.39 -4.96 -15.55
C ARG A 123 -16.88 -4.55 -16.94
N ARG A 124 -18.20 -4.65 -17.18
CA ARG A 124 -18.78 -4.26 -18.48
C ARG A 124 -18.49 -2.80 -18.81
N LEU A 125 -18.62 -1.90 -17.84
CA LEU A 125 -18.33 -0.48 -18.02
C LEU A 125 -16.85 -0.23 -18.33
N ALA A 126 -15.93 -0.92 -17.67
CA ALA A 126 -14.50 -0.82 -17.95
C ALA A 126 -14.15 -1.31 -19.37
N ASP A 127 -14.71 -2.46 -19.78
CA ASP A 127 -14.49 -3.04 -21.10
C ASP A 127 -15.06 -2.15 -22.22
N GLN A 128 -16.29 -1.67 -22.06
CA GLN A 128 -16.92 -0.73 -22.99
C GLN A 128 -16.13 0.57 -23.11
N LYS A 129 -15.68 1.13 -21.98
CA LYS A 129 -14.90 2.38 -21.98
C LYS A 129 -13.54 2.20 -22.65
N SER A 130 -12.87 1.07 -22.42
CA SER A 130 -11.60 0.79 -23.10
C SER A 130 -11.78 0.60 -24.60
N LYS A 131 -12.86 -0.06 -25.05
CA LYS A 131 -13.17 -0.22 -26.49
C LYS A 131 -13.46 1.12 -27.14
N GLN A 132 -14.29 1.95 -26.51
CA GLN A 132 -14.64 3.29 -26.99
C GLN A 132 -13.40 4.14 -27.28
N PHE A 133 -12.40 4.17 -26.39
CA PHE A 133 -11.19 4.96 -26.63
C PHE A 133 -10.32 4.42 -27.77
N LYS A 134 -10.27 3.09 -27.94
CA LYS A 134 -9.56 2.48 -29.07
C LYS A 134 -10.25 2.80 -30.40
N GLU A 135 -11.58 2.74 -30.45
CA GLU A 135 -12.37 3.06 -31.64
C GLU A 135 -12.31 4.56 -32.01
N GLN A 136 -12.12 5.44 -31.01
CA GLN A 136 -11.89 6.88 -31.22
C GLN A 136 -10.49 7.21 -31.74
N GLY A 137 -9.62 6.22 -31.93
CA GLY A 137 -8.24 6.44 -32.39
C GLY A 137 -7.35 7.14 -31.37
N CYS A 138 -7.68 7.10 -30.07
CA CYS A 138 -6.83 7.66 -29.02
C CYS A 138 -5.48 6.92 -28.97
N SER A 139 -4.41 7.66 -28.66
CA SER A 139 -3.11 7.04 -28.39
C SER A 139 -3.15 6.14 -27.15
N GLU A 140 -2.16 5.26 -27.00
CA GLU A 140 -2.05 4.38 -25.83
C GLU A 140 -1.92 5.17 -24.51
N GLU A 141 -1.14 6.25 -24.50
CA GLU A 141 -0.98 7.12 -23.33
C GLU A 141 -2.28 7.85 -22.95
N GLU A 142 -3.02 8.36 -23.94
CA GLU A 142 -4.32 9.00 -23.73
C GLU A 142 -5.34 8.00 -23.19
N THR A 143 -5.39 6.79 -23.79
CA THR A 143 -6.24 5.70 -23.33
C THR A 143 -5.88 5.30 -21.90
N GLU A 144 -4.58 5.19 -21.59
CA GLU A 144 -4.09 4.86 -20.25
C GLU A 144 -4.55 5.91 -19.23
N GLN A 145 -4.34 7.20 -19.51
CA GLN A 145 -4.74 8.29 -18.61
C GLN A 145 -6.26 8.38 -18.45
N ALA A 146 -7.01 8.23 -19.54
CA ALA A 146 -8.47 8.28 -19.51
C ALA A 146 -9.07 7.11 -18.71
N MET A 147 -8.48 5.92 -18.83
CA MET A 147 -8.89 4.76 -18.03
C MET A 147 -8.53 4.90 -16.55
N LYS A 148 -7.41 5.54 -16.20
CA LYS A 148 -7.10 5.88 -14.79
C LYS A 148 -8.11 6.86 -14.20
N ASP A 149 -8.42 7.92 -14.95
CA ASP A 149 -9.40 8.93 -14.52
C ASP A 149 -10.80 8.33 -14.40
N PHE A 150 -11.16 7.41 -15.31
CA PHE A 150 -12.41 6.66 -15.23
C PHE A 150 -12.48 5.80 -13.97
N GLY A 151 -11.46 4.98 -13.69
CA GLY A 151 -11.39 4.16 -12.48
C GLY A 151 -11.45 5.01 -11.20
N LEU A 152 -10.82 6.18 -11.19
CA LEU A 152 -10.86 7.09 -10.05
C LEU A 152 -12.27 7.67 -9.83
N LYS A 153 -12.99 8.00 -10.91
CA LYS A 153 -14.40 8.42 -10.85
C LYS A 153 -15.29 7.28 -10.31
N ARG A 154 -15.09 6.04 -10.78
CA ARG A 154 -15.84 4.86 -10.30
C ARG A 154 -15.59 4.61 -8.81
N ALA A 155 -14.34 4.63 -8.35
CA ALA A 155 -14.01 4.47 -6.93
C ALA A 155 -14.73 5.51 -6.04
N ARG A 156 -14.66 6.78 -6.44
CA ARG A 156 -15.28 7.89 -5.68
C ARG A 156 -16.80 7.82 -5.65
N LEU A 157 -17.43 7.28 -6.70
CA LEU A 157 -18.89 7.08 -6.76
C LEU A 157 -19.38 6.22 -5.57
N TYR A 158 -18.59 5.24 -5.15
CA TYR A 158 -18.92 4.33 -4.05
C TYR A 158 -18.22 4.66 -2.72
N GLY A 159 -17.47 5.77 -2.67
CA GLY A 159 -16.83 6.29 -1.46
C GLY A 159 -15.37 5.91 -1.26
N TRP A 160 -14.74 5.20 -2.20
CA TRP A 160 -13.31 4.90 -2.14
C TRP A 160 -12.45 6.05 -2.70
N PRO A 161 -11.30 6.35 -2.08
CA PRO A 161 -10.46 7.48 -2.49
C PRO A 161 -9.73 7.26 -3.82
N ASN A 162 -9.44 6.00 -4.18
CA ASN A 162 -8.74 5.62 -5.39
C ASN A 162 -9.12 4.22 -5.89
N THR A 163 -8.71 3.91 -7.12
CA THR A 163 -9.03 2.67 -7.83
C THR A 163 -8.41 1.44 -7.20
N TYR A 164 -7.20 1.56 -6.62
CA TYR A 164 -6.52 0.42 -5.99
C TYR A 164 -7.31 -0.13 -4.82
N VAL A 165 -7.67 0.71 -3.84
CA VAL A 165 -8.44 0.25 -2.67
C VAL A 165 -9.85 -0.20 -3.05
N PHE A 166 -10.46 0.41 -4.07
CA PHE A 166 -11.77 0.01 -4.57
C PHE A 166 -11.75 -1.40 -5.19
N THR A 167 -10.80 -1.66 -6.08
CA THR A 167 -10.68 -2.97 -6.75
C THR A 167 -10.24 -4.08 -5.79
N LYS A 168 -9.44 -3.76 -4.77
CA LYS A 168 -9.16 -4.66 -3.64
C LYS A 168 -10.43 -4.98 -2.84
N ALA A 169 -11.23 -3.98 -2.47
CA ALA A 169 -12.49 -4.20 -1.76
C ALA A 169 -13.46 -5.09 -2.56
N MET A 170 -13.60 -4.86 -3.88
CA MET A 170 -14.38 -5.74 -4.74
C MET A 170 -13.83 -7.18 -4.80
N GLY A 171 -12.50 -7.34 -4.79
CA GLY A 171 -11.87 -8.66 -4.68
C GLY A 171 -12.26 -9.37 -3.38
N GLU A 172 -12.25 -8.67 -2.25
CA GLU A 172 -12.69 -9.22 -0.97
C GLU A 172 -14.18 -9.61 -0.97
N MET A 173 -15.05 -8.79 -1.59
CA MET A 173 -16.48 -9.11 -1.75
C MET A 173 -16.69 -10.41 -2.51
N LEU A 174 -15.99 -10.58 -3.63
CA LEU A 174 -16.08 -11.81 -4.43
C LEU A 174 -15.56 -13.02 -3.67
N LEU A 175 -14.44 -12.89 -2.95
CA LEU A 175 -13.90 -13.97 -2.14
C LEU A 175 -14.90 -14.39 -1.07
N GLY A 176 -15.43 -13.43 -0.31
CA GLY A 176 -16.43 -13.71 0.74
C GLY A 176 -17.69 -14.36 0.20
N HIS A 177 -18.16 -13.96 -0.99
CA HIS A 177 -19.39 -14.47 -1.59
C HIS A 177 -19.23 -15.87 -2.20
N TYR A 178 -18.13 -16.13 -2.91
CA TYR A 178 -17.92 -17.38 -3.66
C TYR A 178 -17.07 -18.45 -2.93
N ARG A 179 -16.69 -18.20 -1.67
CA ARG A 179 -15.83 -19.10 -0.88
C ARG A 179 -16.40 -20.50 -0.69
N GLU A 180 -17.72 -20.64 -0.56
CA GLU A 180 -18.38 -21.88 -0.15
C GLU A 180 -17.74 -22.45 1.14
N THR A 181 -17.16 -23.64 1.10
CA THR A 181 -16.49 -24.30 2.23
C THR A 181 -14.99 -24.00 2.31
N MET A 182 -14.42 -23.30 1.32
CA MET A 182 -13.00 -22.97 1.28
C MET A 182 -12.64 -22.04 2.47
N PRO A 183 -11.69 -22.42 3.34
CA PRO A 183 -11.18 -21.52 4.37
C PRO A 183 -10.43 -20.36 3.72
N ILE A 184 -10.84 -19.13 4.06
CA ILE A 184 -10.21 -17.91 3.56
C ILE A 184 -9.80 -17.04 4.73
N VAL A 185 -8.55 -16.57 4.71
CA VAL A 185 -8.11 -15.49 5.60
C VAL A 185 -7.69 -14.30 4.77
N ILE A 186 -8.21 -13.12 5.12
CA ILE A 186 -7.85 -11.85 4.49
C ILE A 186 -6.90 -11.11 5.42
N ILE A 187 -5.67 -10.91 4.97
CA ILE A 187 -4.70 -10.05 5.65
C ILE A 187 -4.73 -8.68 5.00
N ARG A 188 -4.93 -7.66 5.83
CA ARG A 188 -4.97 -6.25 5.47
C ARG A 188 -3.79 -5.55 6.16
N PRO A 189 -2.63 -5.46 5.50
CA PRO A 189 -1.52 -4.70 6.05
C PRO A 189 -1.74 -3.20 5.88
N THR A 190 -1.07 -2.42 6.73
CA THR A 190 -0.93 -0.96 6.59
C THR A 190 0.18 -0.63 5.59
N ILE A 191 0.78 0.56 5.67
CA ILE A 191 1.84 0.94 4.71
C ILE A 191 3.05 0.06 4.97
N ILE A 192 3.25 -0.94 4.11
CA ILE A 192 4.40 -1.84 4.19
C ILE A 192 5.66 -1.08 3.83
N THR A 193 6.66 -1.18 4.69
CA THR A 193 7.94 -0.49 4.56
C THR A 193 9.10 -1.50 4.55
N SER A 194 10.35 -1.05 4.72
CA SER A 194 11.53 -1.93 4.71
C SER A 194 11.47 -2.99 5.81
N THR A 195 12.38 -3.95 5.78
CA THR A 195 12.51 -4.93 6.85
C THR A 195 12.96 -4.27 8.16
N PHE A 196 12.47 -4.78 9.28
CA PHE A 196 12.95 -4.45 10.61
C PHE A 196 14.21 -5.25 10.94
N SER A 197 14.20 -6.53 10.61
CA SER A 197 15.22 -7.50 11.03
C SER A 197 15.64 -8.48 9.93
N ASP A 198 14.69 -9.15 9.27
CA ASP A 198 14.98 -10.27 8.36
C ASP A 198 14.76 -9.87 6.88
N PRO A 199 15.65 -10.22 5.92
CA PRO A 199 16.92 -10.93 6.07
C PRO A 199 18.04 -10.13 6.76
N PHE A 200 17.92 -8.80 6.73
CA PHE A 200 18.75 -7.85 7.47
C PHE A 200 17.95 -6.54 7.61
N PRO A 201 18.24 -5.70 8.61
CA PRO A 201 17.53 -4.43 8.82
C PRO A 201 17.60 -3.49 7.63
N GLY A 202 16.46 -2.90 7.27
CA GLY A 202 16.41 -1.85 6.25
C GLY A 202 16.38 -2.32 4.79
N TRP A 203 16.34 -3.62 4.51
CA TRP A 203 16.16 -4.14 3.16
C TRP A 203 14.83 -3.66 2.56
N ILE A 204 14.91 -3.10 1.35
CA ILE A 204 13.74 -2.62 0.61
C ILE A 204 13.94 -2.79 -0.89
N GLU A 205 12.89 -3.18 -1.60
CA GLU A 205 12.93 -3.27 -3.06
C GLU A 205 12.53 -1.94 -3.71
N GLY A 206 13.53 -1.18 -4.12
CA GLY A 206 13.35 0.12 -4.78
C GLY A 206 12.76 1.19 -3.86
N LEU A 207 12.41 2.34 -4.44
CA LEU A 207 11.82 3.44 -3.67
C LEU A 207 10.32 3.24 -3.51
N LYS A 208 9.86 3.03 -2.27
CA LYS A 208 8.42 3.03 -1.95
C LYS A 208 7.96 4.45 -1.63
N THR A 209 6.67 4.60 -1.36
CA THR A 209 6.02 5.90 -1.14
C THR A 209 6.71 6.72 -0.04
N VAL A 210 6.96 6.12 1.13
CA VAL A 210 7.58 6.81 2.26
C VAL A 210 9.04 7.17 1.95
N ASP A 211 9.81 6.26 1.37
CA ASP A 211 11.22 6.48 1.04
C ASP A 211 11.39 7.56 -0.03
N SER A 212 10.45 7.64 -0.98
CA SER A 212 10.41 8.73 -1.96
C SER A 212 10.25 10.09 -1.28
N VAL A 213 9.42 10.19 -0.24
CA VAL A 213 9.24 11.43 0.53
C VAL A 213 10.52 11.76 1.32
N ILE A 214 11.14 10.77 1.96
CA ILE A 214 12.41 10.92 2.70
C ILE A 214 13.51 11.46 1.77
N ILE A 215 13.69 10.85 0.60
CA ILE A 215 14.74 11.23 -0.36
C ILE A 215 14.47 12.60 -0.96
N PHE A 216 13.22 12.91 -1.32
CA PHE A 216 12.89 14.24 -1.83
C PHE A 216 13.04 15.34 -0.79
N TYR A 217 12.80 15.02 0.48
CA TYR A 217 13.13 15.90 1.60
C TYR A 217 14.64 16.09 1.70
N GLY A 218 15.44 15.03 1.82
CA GLY A 218 16.89 15.10 1.94
C GLY A 218 17.57 15.84 0.79
N LYS A 219 17.10 15.64 -0.45
CA LYS A 219 17.59 16.36 -1.65
C LYS A 219 17.12 17.81 -1.73
N GLY A 220 16.37 18.30 -0.74
CA GLY A 220 15.83 19.65 -0.70
C GLY A 220 14.82 19.96 -1.81
N ILE A 221 14.31 18.95 -2.50
CA ILE A 221 13.33 19.07 -3.60
C ILE A 221 11.94 19.33 -3.01
N LEU A 222 11.61 18.69 -1.89
CA LEU A 222 10.31 18.81 -1.22
C LEU A 222 10.24 20.12 -0.41
N LYS A 223 9.65 21.17 -0.98
CA LYS A 223 9.51 22.49 -0.34
C LYS A 223 8.26 22.67 0.52
N CYS A 224 7.20 21.91 0.24
CA CYS A 224 6.00 21.88 1.06
C CYS A 224 5.36 20.50 1.05
N PHE A 225 4.69 20.13 2.13
CA PHE A 225 4.06 18.83 2.28
C PHE A 225 2.69 18.96 2.95
N LEU A 226 1.67 18.36 2.34
CA LEU A 226 0.34 18.26 2.92
C LEU A 226 0.35 17.11 3.93
N VAL A 227 0.25 17.43 5.22
CA VAL A 227 0.24 16.44 6.29
C VAL A 227 -0.37 17.03 7.55
N ASP A 228 -1.25 16.27 8.21
CA ASP A 228 -1.65 16.59 9.58
C ASP A 228 -0.62 15.99 10.53
N GLN A 229 0.19 16.83 11.15
CA GLN A 229 1.32 16.38 11.97
C GLN A 229 0.88 15.60 13.22
N LYS A 230 -0.39 15.76 13.62
CA LYS A 230 -0.96 15.08 14.79
C LYS A 230 -1.57 13.72 14.45
N THR A 231 -1.59 13.32 13.18
CA THR A 231 -2.15 12.03 12.78
C THR A 231 -1.09 10.93 12.78
N VAL A 232 -1.55 9.72 13.08
CA VAL A 232 -0.73 8.51 13.06
C VAL A 232 -0.40 8.16 11.61
N CYS A 233 0.86 7.84 11.36
CA CYS A 233 1.33 7.25 10.13
C CYS A 233 1.42 5.74 10.35
N ASP A 234 0.37 5.01 9.95
CA ASP A 234 0.36 3.56 10.15
C ASP A 234 1.24 2.85 9.12
N ILE A 235 2.46 2.55 9.55
CA ILE A 235 3.47 1.82 8.81
C ILE A 235 3.77 0.51 9.52
N ILE A 236 4.15 -0.50 8.74
CA ILE A 236 4.57 -1.80 9.27
C ILE A 236 5.77 -2.33 8.46
N PRO A 237 6.80 -2.92 9.11
CA PRO A 237 7.89 -3.57 8.40
C PRO A 237 7.43 -4.80 7.60
N VAL A 238 8.02 -5.04 6.43
CA VAL A 238 7.60 -6.14 5.54
C VAL A 238 7.80 -7.53 6.14
N ASP A 239 8.86 -7.74 6.90
CA ASP A 239 9.17 -8.98 7.60
C ASP A 239 8.16 -9.28 8.71
N MET A 240 7.65 -8.26 9.42
CA MET A 240 6.56 -8.43 10.38
C MET A 240 5.26 -8.88 9.69
N VAL A 241 4.95 -8.33 8.51
CA VAL A 241 3.80 -8.77 7.70
C VAL A 241 3.97 -10.22 7.25
N VAL A 242 5.16 -10.60 6.79
CA VAL A 242 5.46 -11.99 6.41
C VAL A 242 5.34 -12.95 7.58
N ASN A 243 5.89 -12.59 8.74
CA ASN A 243 5.79 -13.38 9.95
C ASN A 243 4.32 -13.56 10.37
N ALA A 244 3.50 -12.50 10.27
CA ALA A 244 2.06 -12.58 10.50
C ALA A 244 1.38 -13.53 9.49
N MET A 245 1.74 -13.47 8.21
CA MET A 245 1.19 -14.38 7.19
C MET A 245 1.45 -15.85 7.52
N ILE A 246 2.67 -16.18 7.96
CA ILE A 246 3.05 -17.57 8.31
C ILE A 246 2.31 -18.01 9.58
N ALA A 247 2.27 -17.16 10.61
CA ALA A 247 1.59 -17.46 11.86
C ALA A 247 0.08 -17.68 11.66
N ILE A 248 -0.57 -16.78 10.92
CA ILE A 248 -1.99 -16.89 10.54
C ILE A 248 -2.23 -18.16 9.73
N ALA A 249 -1.36 -18.46 8.77
CA ALA A 249 -1.51 -19.66 7.96
C ALA A 249 -1.42 -20.94 8.79
N ALA A 250 -0.53 -20.98 9.78
CA ALA A 250 -0.40 -22.09 10.70
C ALA A 250 -1.65 -22.25 11.59
N ASP A 251 -2.20 -21.16 12.10
CA ASP A 251 -3.36 -21.19 12.99
C ASP A 251 -4.64 -21.65 12.29
N HIS A 252 -4.86 -21.17 11.05
CA HIS A 252 -6.07 -21.45 10.29
C HIS A 252 -5.97 -22.69 9.39
N CYS A 253 -4.89 -23.47 9.42
CA CYS A 253 -4.71 -24.58 8.48
C CYS A 253 -5.63 -25.79 8.70
N HIS A 254 -6.28 -25.85 9.85
CA HIS A 254 -7.24 -26.88 10.23
C HIS A 254 -8.69 -26.39 10.19
N ASP A 255 -8.91 -25.12 9.89
CA ASP A 255 -10.24 -24.55 9.82
C ASP A 255 -11.06 -25.17 8.69
N SER A 256 -12.37 -25.25 8.92
CA SER A 256 -13.33 -25.63 7.89
C SER A 256 -14.31 -24.47 7.69
N GLY A 257 -14.26 -23.85 6.52
CA GLY A 257 -15.18 -22.77 6.17
C GLY A 257 -15.04 -21.48 6.99
N SER A 258 -13.88 -21.20 7.60
CA SER A 258 -13.63 -19.90 8.24
C SER A 258 -13.45 -18.77 7.22
N HIS A 259 -13.82 -17.56 7.63
CA HIS A 259 -13.61 -16.32 6.89
C HIS A 259 -13.18 -15.20 7.84
N THR A 260 -11.88 -15.11 8.08
CA THR A 260 -11.31 -14.21 9.10
C THR A 260 -10.53 -13.08 8.45
N VAL A 261 -10.58 -11.89 9.06
CA VAL A 261 -9.84 -10.71 8.63
C VAL A 261 -8.81 -10.35 9.68
N TYR A 262 -7.59 -10.06 9.26
CA TYR A 262 -6.53 -9.55 10.13
C TYR A 262 -6.06 -8.19 9.64
N HIS A 263 -6.08 -7.17 10.50
CA HIS A 263 -5.30 -5.96 10.29
C HIS A 263 -3.88 -6.18 10.80
N VAL A 264 -2.89 -5.85 9.98
CA VAL A 264 -1.47 -5.96 10.35
C VAL A 264 -0.84 -4.58 10.24
N GLY A 265 -0.68 -3.93 11.38
CA GLY A 265 -0.35 -2.52 11.49
C GLY A 265 0.33 -2.17 12.80
N SER A 266 0.66 -0.90 12.96
CA SER A 266 1.24 -0.37 14.20
C SER A 266 0.36 0.66 14.90
N SER A 267 -0.66 1.21 14.25
CA SER A 267 -1.41 2.36 14.79
C SER A 267 -2.08 2.12 16.14
N ASN A 268 -2.49 0.89 16.44
CA ASN A 268 -3.17 0.57 17.70
C ASN A 268 -2.17 0.29 18.84
N GLN A 269 -1.13 -0.49 18.56
CA GLN A 269 -0.22 -1.01 19.58
C GLN A 269 1.05 -0.17 19.79
N ASN A 270 1.56 0.47 18.74
CA ASN A 270 2.77 1.29 18.77
C ASN A 270 2.70 2.45 17.75
N PRO A 271 1.79 3.43 17.94
CA PRO A 271 1.58 4.50 16.97
C PRO A 271 2.78 5.44 16.85
N VAL A 272 3.13 5.81 15.62
CA VAL A 272 4.03 6.92 15.32
C VAL A 272 3.28 8.03 14.58
N ILE A 273 3.40 9.28 15.03
CA ILE A 273 2.76 10.42 14.36
C ILE A 273 3.69 11.08 13.35
N TYR A 274 3.13 11.70 12.31
CA TYR A 274 3.92 12.36 11.26
C TYR A 274 4.87 13.44 11.79
N LYS A 275 4.54 14.09 12.92
CA LYS A 275 5.46 15.03 13.60
C LYS A 275 6.78 14.34 13.98
N GLN A 276 6.70 13.18 14.63
CA GLN A 276 7.87 12.42 15.08
C GLN A 276 8.72 11.97 13.88
N ILE A 277 8.08 11.42 12.84
CA ILE A 277 8.78 11.02 11.60
C ILE A 277 9.54 12.20 11.00
N TYR A 278 8.92 13.37 10.95
CA TYR A 278 9.58 14.59 10.48
C TYR A 278 10.78 14.99 11.35
N GLU A 279 10.66 14.93 12.67
CA GLU A 279 11.74 15.26 13.60
C GLU A 279 12.93 14.30 13.47
N MET A 280 12.66 13.00 13.33
CA MET A 280 13.67 11.98 13.02
C MET A 280 14.39 12.27 11.70
N MET A 281 13.63 12.51 10.62
CA MET A 281 14.21 12.86 9.31
C MET A 281 15.03 14.14 9.36
N SER A 282 14.52 15.18 10.03
CA SER A 282 15.21 16.46 10.17
C SER A 282 16.52 16.30 10.94
N ARG A 283 16.53 15.54 12.05
CA ARG A 283 17.75 15.27 12.83
C ARG A 283 18.78 14.49 12.00
N TYR A 284 18.35 13.46 11.28
CA TYR A 284 19.25 12.69 10.41
C TYR A 284 19.93 13.59 9.37
N PHE A 285 19.16 14.35 8.59
CA PHE A 285 19.74 15.19 7.52
C PHE A 285 20.46 16.45 8.04
N MET A 286 20.23 16.87 9.28
CA MET A 286 21.07 17.87 9.93
C MET A 286 22.44 17.30 10.33
N LYS A 287 22.50 16.04 10.77
CA LYS A 287 23.75 15.36 11.15
C LYS A 287 24.54 14.87 9.92
N SER A 288 23.82 14.35 8.91
CA SER A 288 24.37 13.77 7.69
C SER A 288 23.70 14.40 6.45
N PRO A 289 23.98 15.69 6.15
CA PRO A 289 23.39 16.37 5.01
C PRO A 289 23.86 15.78 3.68
N LEU A 290 22.94 15.71 2.70
CA LEU A 290 23.29 15.29 1.34
C LEU A 290 24.05 16.40 0.60
N VAL A 291 24.98 16.00 -0.27
CA VAL A 291 25.75 16.93 -1.11
C VAL A 291 24.97 17.25 -2.40
N GLY A 292 24.78 18.54 -2.66
CA GLY A 292 24.18 19.03 -3.90
C GLY A 292 25.09 18.88 -5.10
N ARG A 293 24.54 19.08 -6.31
CA ARG A 293 25.33 19.04 -7.55
C ARG A 293 26.45 20.09 -7.61
N ASN A 294 26.32 21.16 -6.82
CA ASN A 294 27.31 22.23 -6.68
C ASN A 294 28.35 21.93 -5.58
N GLY A 295 28.36 20.73 -4.99
CA GLY A 295 29.26 20.36 -3.89
C GLY A 295 28.84 20.92 -2.53
N MET A 296 27.77 21.73 -2.44
CA MET A 296 27.32 22.31 -1.18
C MET A 296 26.41 21.35 -0.41
N LEU A 297 26.50 21.38 0.93
CA LEU A 297 25.60 20.65 1.81
C LEU A 297 24.16 21.18 1.69
N ILE A 298 23.21 20.27 1.53
CA ILE A 298 21.79 20.59 1.45
C ILE A 298 21.21 20.62 2.86
N VAL A 299 20.66 21.77 3.25
CA VAL A 299 19.85 21.92 4.47
C VAL A 299 18.37 21.92 4.09
N PRO A 300 17.66 20.79 4.23
CA PRO A 300 16.29 20.69 3.75
C PRO A 300 15.31 21.45 4.66
N LYS A 301 14.48 22.30 4.05
CA LYS A 301 13.38 23.02 4.72
C LYS A 301 12.08 22.74 3.99
N VAL A 302 11.06 22.31 4.74
CA VAL A 302 9.74 21.98 4.21
C VAL A 302 8.64 22.69 5.00
N THR A 303 7.75 23.36 4.29
CA THR A 303 6.53 23.94 4.87
C THR A 303 5.49 22.83 5.03
N ARG A 304 5.16 22.48 6.27
CA ARG A 304 4.14 21.46 6.62
C ARG A 304 2.77 22.13 6.73
N ILE A 305 1.77 21.65 6.00
CA ILE A 305 0.43 22.26 5.98
C ILE A 305 -0.62 21.18 6.26
N SER A 306 -1.47 21.40 7.26
CA SER A 306 -2.39 20.40 7.80
C SER A 306 -3.72 20.24 7.06
N THR A 307 -4.12 21.22 6.25
CA THR A 307 -5.40 21.16 5.54
C THR A 307 -5.23 21.42 4.06
N LEU A 308 -6.07 20.75 3.25
CA LEU A 308 -6.03 20.91 1.80
C LEU A 308 -6.40 22.35 1.37
N ALA A 309 -7.27 23.03 2.11
CA ALA A 309 -7.63 24.43 1.85
C ALA A 309 -6.40 25.34 2.01
N ARG A 310 -5.71 25.27 3.14
CA ARG A 310 -4.48 26.05 3.38
C ARG A 310 -3.38 25.68 2.39
N PHE A 311 -3.26 24.39 2.05
CA PHE A 311 -2.27 23.92 1.09
C PHE A 311 -2.54 24.49 -0.30
N ARG A 312 -3.81 24.56 -0.73
CA ARG A 312 -4.21 25.19 -2.01
C ARG A 312 -3.91 26.69 -2.02
N VAL A 313 -4.23 27.41 -0.95
CA VAL A 313 -3.93 28.85 -0.85
C VAL A 313 -2.42 29.07 -0.95
N TYR A 314 -1.63 28.36 -0.14
CA TYR A 314 -0.17 28.46 -0.14
C TYR A 314 0.42 28.12 -1.51
N THR A 315 0.03 26.99 -2.11
CA THR A 315 0.59 26.55 -3.40
C THR A 315 0.16 27.44 -4.55
N ASN A 316 -1.05 28.01 -4.50
CA ASN A 316 -1.50 28.97 -5.49
C ASN A 316 -0.66 30.26 -5.46
N LEU A 317 -0.45 30.84 -4.27
CA LEU A 317 0.32 32.07 -4.12
C LEU A 317 1.81 31.86 -4.42
N ARG A 318 2.40 30.80 -3.85
CA ARG A 318 3.86 30.58 -3.89
C ARG A 318 4.38 30.04 -5.22
N TYR A 319 3.56 29.27 -5.93
CA TYR A 319 3.99 28.55 -7.14
C TYR A 319 3.08 28.83 -8.34
N LYS A 320 1.76 28.66 -8.21
CA LYS A 320 0.85 28.76 -9.37
C LYS A 320 0.84 30.17 -9.97
N LEU A 321 0.74 31.21 -9.15
CA LEU A 321 0.70 32.60 -9.60
C LEU A 321 2.02 33.00 -10.32
N PRO A 322 3.22 32.76 -9.75
CA PRO A 322 4.47 32.96 -10.49
C PRO A 322 4.56 32.19 -11.80
N ILE A 323 4.05 30.95 -11.86
CA ILE A 323 4.01 30.15 -13.09
C ILE A 323 3.06 30.80 -14.12
N GLN A 324 1.93 31.36 -13.69
CA GLN A 324 1.02 32.07 -14.59
C GLN A 324 1.64 33.35 -15.15
N ILE A 325 2.34 34.12 -14.31
CA ILE A 325 3.10 35.32 -14.74
C ILE A 325 4.17 34.94 -15.76
N LEU A 326 4.92 33.86 -15.51
CA LEU A 326 5.89 33.31 -16.46
C LEU A 326 5.23 32.89 -17.79
N GLY A 327 4.01 32.38 -17.72
CA GLY A 327 3.19 32.09 -18.90
C GLY A 327 2.86 33.32 -19.73
N LEU A 328 2.51 34.45 -19.10
CA LEU A 328 2.29 35.72 -19.80
C LEU A 328 3.58 36.22 -20.47
N LEU A 329 4.72 36.15 -19.76
CA LEU A 329 6.04 36.54 -20.30
C LEU A 329 6.50 35.63 -21.46
N SER A 330 6.02 34.38 -21.51
CA SER A 330 6.33 33.46 -22.60
C SER A 330 5.74 33.82 -23.96
N VAL A 331 4.75 34.72 -23.98
CA VAL A 331 4.21 35.29 -25.22
C VAL A 331 5.23 36.23 -25.86
N ILE A 332 6.07 36.88 -25.05
CA ILE A 332 7.03 37.90 -25.49
C ILE A 332 8.41 37.29 -25.76
N SER A 333 8.84 36.29 -24.98
CA SER A 333 10.17 35.69 -25.10
C SER A 333 10.11 34.17 -25.20
N LEU A 334 10.70 33.63 -26.27
CA LEU A 334 10.81 32.19 -26.50
C LEU A 334 11.53 31.48 -25.35
N SER A 335 12.56 32.12 -24.77
CA SER A 335 13.31 31.59 -23.61
C SER A 335 12.43 31.34 -22.37
N GLN A 336 11.34 32.11 -22.22
CA GLN A 336 10.41 31.98 -21.10
C GLN A 336 9.37 30.89 -21.35
N ARG A 337 9.11 30.52 -22.61
CA ARG A 337 8.18 29.45 -22.99
C ARG A 337 8.63 28.09 -22.44
N ASP A 338 9.90 27.74 -22.59
CA ASP A 338 10.44 26.48 -22.08
C ASP A 338 10.42 26.44 -20.55
N LYS A 339 10.79 27.55 -19.91
CA LYS A 339 10.72 27.68 -18.45
C LYS A 339 9.30 27.52 -17.93
N PHE A 340 8.33 28.16 -18.58
CA PHE A 340 6.91 28.01 -18.24
C PHE A 340 6.45 26.56 -18.35
N ALA A 341 6.69 25.93 -19.50
CA ALA A 341 6.28 24.54 -19.75
C ALA A 341 6.86 23.58 -18.70
N LEU A 342 8.15 23.74 -18.37
CA LEU A 342 8.83 22.93 -17.37
C LEU A 342 8.22 23.10 -15.96
N HIS A 343 8.04 24.33 -15.49
CA HIS A 343 7.50 24.59 -14.16
C HIS A 343 6.03 24.17 -14.05
N ASN A 344 5.24 24.41 -15.10
CA ASN A 344 3.84 23.98 -15.16
C ASN A 344 3.73 22.45 -15.11
N ARG A 345 4.59 21.71 -15.85
CA ARG A 345 4.65 20.24 -15.80
C ARG A 345 4.99 19.74 -14.39
N LYS A 346 6.05 20.29 -13.77
CA LYS A 346 6.46 19.93 -12.40
C LYS A 346 5.35 20.21 -11.39
N PHE A 347 4.70 21.36 -11.47
CA PHE A 347 3.60 21.73 -10.59
C PHE A 347 2.40 20.78 -10.76
N LYS A 348 1.99 20.49 -12.00
CA LYS A 348 0.91 19.53 -12.28
C LYS A 348 1.22 18.14 -11.71
N MET A 349 2.45 17.66 -11.89
CA MET A 349 2.91 16.37 -11.33
C MET A 349 2.85 16.36 -9.80
N ALA A 350 3.38 17.41 -9.15
CA ALA A 350 3.33 17.54 -7.68
C ALA A 350 1.88 17.55 -7.17
N MET A 351 0.99 18.29 -7.85
CA MET A 351 -0.43 18.32 -7.46
C MET A 351 -1.15 17.00 -7.71
N ARG A 352 -0.72 16.17 -8.67
CA ARG A 352 -1.22 14.79 -8.83
C ARG A 352 -0.81 13.92 -7.65
N LEU A 353 0.46 13.96 -7.24
CA LEU A 353 0.96 13.23 -6.07
C LEU A 353 0.25 13.65 -4.78
N VAL A 354 0.03 14.96 -4.57
CA VAL A 354 -0.73 15.45 -3.41
C VAL A 354 -2.14 14.87 -3.40
N LYS A 355 -2.83 14.82 -4.55
CA LYS A 355 -4.17 14.22 -4.64
C LYS A 355 -4.15 12.71 -4.38
N LEU A 356 -3.11 12.01 -4.83
CA LEU A 356 -2.95 10.57 -4.63
C LEU A 356 -2.70 10.22 -3.15
N TYR A 357 -1.85 11.01 -2.47
CA TYR A 357 -1.47 10.73 -1.09
C TYR A 357 -2.36 11.37 -0.03
N LYS A 358 -3.14 12.41 -0.37
CA LYS A 358 -4.10 13.09 0.52
C LYS A 358 -4.91 12.12 1.41
N PRO A 359 -5.52 11.05 0.88
CA PRO A 359 -6.35 10.14 1.67
C PRO A 359 -5.58 9.43 2.79
N TYR A 360 -4.26 9.27 2.64
CA TYR A 360 -3.39 8.55 3.58
C TYR A 360 -2.74 9.51 4.59
N VAL A 361 -2.23 10.65 4.13
CA VAL A 361 -1.53 11.64 4.99
C VAL A 361 -2.47 12.47 5.86
N LEU A 362 -3.78 12.47 5.55
CA LEU A 362 -4.82 13.11 6.34
C LEU A 362 -5.77 12.08 7.00
N PHE A 363 -5.46 10.78 6.91
CA PHE A 363 -6.27 9.74 7.52
C PHE A 363 -6.23 9.87 9.05
N LYS A 364 -7.40 9.77 9.70
CA LYS A 364 -7.56 9.91 11.15
C LYS A 364 -8.16 8.65 11.78
N GLY A 365 -7.90 7.50 11.18
CA GLY A 365 -8.33 6.21 11.71
C GLY A 365 -7.19 5.48 12.40
N ILE A 366 -7.56 4.64 13.37
CA ILE A 366 -6.71 3.64 14.01
C ILE A 366 -7.31 2.29 13.64
N PHE A 367 -6.49 1.36 13.17
CA PHE A 367 -6.95 0.05 12.75
C PHE A 367 -6.91 -0.91 13.93
N ASP A 368 -8.07 -1.46 14.30
CA ASP A 368 -8.17 -2.50 15.31
C ASP A 368 -7.38 -3.74 14.86
N ASP A 369 -6.52 -4.26 15.71
CA ASP A 369 -5.68 -5.43 15.44
C ASP A 369 -5.96 -6.57 16.44
N LYS A 370 -7.18 -6.61 16.99
CA LYS A 370 -7.60 -7.59 18.00
C LYS A 370 -7.36 -9.05 17.59
N ASN A 371 -7.63 -9.43 16.34
CA ASN A 371 -7.38 -10.80 15.89
C ASN A 371 -5.88 -11.11 15.89
N MET A 372 -5.05 -10.15 15.45
CA MET A 372 -3.58 -10.29 15.52
C MET A 372 -3.09 -10.41 16.96
N GLU A 373 -3.60 -9.59 17.88
CA GLU A 373 -3.22 -9.63 19.29
C GLU A 373 -3.63 -10.95 19.95
N THR A 374 -4.84 -11.45 19.64
CA THR A 374 -5.31 -12.76 20.12
C THR A 374 -4.40 -13.89 19.64
N LEU A 375 -4.02 -13.88 18.36
CA LEU A 375 -3.08 -14.85 17.81
C LEU A 375 -1.68 -14.73 18.42
N ARG A 376 -1.21 -13.51 18.69
CA ARG A 376 0.08 -13.25 19.32
C ARG A 376 0.14 -13.86 20.72
N ILE A 377 -0.85 -13.58 21.57
CA ILE A 377 -0.95 -14.14 22.93
C ILE A 377 -1.00 -15.67 22.90
N LYS A 378 -1.73 -16.26 21.94
CA LYS A 378 -1.78 -17.72 21.73
C LYS A 378 -0.41 -18.30 21.36
N ASN A 379 0.40 -17.57 20.60
CA ASN A 379 1.73 -18.00 20.16
C ASN A 379 2.83 -17.78 21.21
N GLU A 380 2.74 -16.74 22.04
CA GLU A 380 3.60 -16.52 23.20
C GLU A 380 3.51 -17.69 24.18
N ALA A 381 2.29 -18.15 24.47
CA ALA A 381 2.04 -19.31 25.34
C ALA A 381 2.64 -20.63 24.79
N LYS A 382 3.06 -20.65 23.52
CA LYS A 382 3.69 -21.79 22.83
C LYS A 382 5.21 -21.60 22.63
N ASP A 383 5.83 -20.59 23.26
CA ASP A 383 7.24 -20.21 23.08
C ASP A 383 7.61 -19.90 21.60
N MET A 384 6.62 -19.53 20.78
CA MET A 384 6.83 -19.26 19.35
C MET A 384 7.15 -17.79 19.05
N GLU A 385 6.98 -16.87 20.01
CA GLU A 385 7.20 -15.44 19.76
C GLU A 385 8.66 -15.16 19.37
N LYS A 386 9.62 -15.87 19.96
CA LYS A 386 11.05 -15.78 19.60
C LYS A 386 11.31 -16.06 18.11
N LEU A 387 10.42 -16.79 17.44
CA LEU A 387 10.54 -17.18 16.04
C LEU A 387 9.86 -16.19 15.07
N PHE A 388 8.87 -15.43 15.55
CA PHE A 388 8.08 -14.52 14.73
C PHE A 388 7.93 -13.18 15.44
N GLY A 389 8.83 -12.23 15.15
CA GLY A 389 8.69 -10.84 15.58
C GLY A 389 7.51 -10.17 14.88
N THR A 390 6.28 -10.49 15.30
CA THR A 390 5.03 -9.91 14.79
C THR A 390 4.54 -8.75 15.65
N ASN A 391 5.14 -8.55 16.83
CA ASN A 391 4.73 -7.54 17.79
C ASN A 391 5.28 -6.15 17.40
N PRO A 392 4.45 -5.21 16.93
CA PRO A 392 4.93 -3.87 16.57
C PRO A 392 5.45 -3.08 17.77
N LYS A 393 5.16 -3.48 19.03
CA LYS A 393 5.67 -2.80 20.24
C LYS A 393 7.19 -2.90 20.39
N CYS A 394 7.85 -3.86 19.75
CA CYS A 394 9.31 -3.96 19.79
C CYS A 394 10.03 -2.98 18.85
N ILE A 395 9.28 -2.26 18.01
CA ILE A 395 9.86 -1.27 17.11
C ILE A 395 10.23 -0.01 17.90
N ASP A 396 11.53 0.21 18.09
CA ASP A 396 12.04 1.55 18.34
C ASP A 396 11.98 2.34 17.02
N TRP A 397 11.07 3.32 16.96
CA TRP A 397 10.87 4.10 15.75
C TRP A 397 12.10 4.94 15.39
N GLU A 398 12.87 5.41 16.36
CA GLU A 398 14.07 6.20 16.10
C GLU A 398 15.09 5.34 15.35
N ASP A 399 15.46 4.20 15.93
CA ASP A 399 16.45 3.29 15.34
C ASP A 399 16.00 2.77 13.97
N TYR A 400 14.71 2.40 13.86
CA TYR A 400 14.12 1.94 12.60
C TYR A 400 14.21 3.00 11.50
N PHE A 401 13.90 4.27 11.81
CA PHE A 401 13.99 5.35 10.82
C PHE A 401 15.43 5.74 10.53
N MET A 402 16.36 5.68 11.49
CA MET A 402 17.78 5.99 11.23
C MET A 402 18.38 5.01 10.22
N ILE A 403 18.17 3.70 10.40
CA ILE A 403 18.64 2.68 9.45
C ILE A 403 17.98 2.89 8.08
N ARG A 404 16.66 3.10 8.05
CA ARG A 404 15.92 3.36 6.81
C ARG A 404 16.46 4.57 6.05
N ILE A 405 16.60 5.71 6.73
CA ILE A 405 17.01 6.94 6.07
C ILE A 405 18.43 6.77 5.53
N SER A 406 19.32 6.10 6.29
CA SER A 406 20.69 5.83 5.85
C SER A 406 20.79 4.96 4.61
N LEU A 407 19.89 4.01 4.39
CA LEU A 407 19.89 3.17 3.19
C LEU A 407 19.17 3.82 2.01
N ALA A 408 18.26 4.75 2.28
CA ALA A 408 17.55 5.50 1.25
C ALA A 408 18.35 6.70 0.70
N SER A 409 19.19 7.32 1.54
CA SER A 409 20.01 8.49 1.25
C SER A 409 21.26 8.12 0.45
#